data_AF-A0A949X8W0-F1
#
_entry.id   AF-A0A949X8W0-F1
#
_cell.length_a   1.000
_cell.length_b   1.000
_cell.length_c   1.000
_cell.angle_alpha   90.00
_cell.angle_beta   90.00
_cell.angle_gamma   90.00
#
_symmetry.space_group_name_H-M   'P 1'
#
loop_
_entity.id
_entity.type
_entity.pdbx_description
1 polymer ?
#
loop_
_entity_poly.entity_id
_entity_poly.type
_entity_poly.pdbx_seq_one_letter_code
_entity_poly.pdbx_strand_id
1 'polypeptide(L)'
;MVNDLASFVAGVFAWTFLEYLIHGWLSHTFRTFAMPLHAVHHRDAHAVFTVRAWIPLALVWTILALWFRWTPGVILFSGVLAGFAGYEAVHYRIHFRRPSGSVENYLRSRHLVHHEYYANRCFGVTSALWDLAFGTEPMGTAMTALCELMRSRAPLTGRTNLYKLKNWLHPKSWLGIFRC
;
A
#
# COMPACT_ATOMS: atom_id res chain seq x y z
N MET A 1 21.34 -19.90 -6.88
CA MET A 1 21.63 -18.98 -5.75
C MET A 1 21.71 -17.52 -6.17
N VAL A 2 22.66 -17.09 -7.01
CA VAL A 2 22.75 -15.65 -7.42
C VAL A 2 21.50 -15.19 -8.18
N ASN A 3 20.98 -16.02 -9.09
CA ASN A 3 19.75 -15.72 -9.83
C ASN A 3 18.49 -15.68 -8.95
N ASP A 4 18.50 -16.41 -7.83
CA ASP A 4 17.36 -16.51 -6.92
C ASP A 4 17.24 -15.24 -6.09
N LEU A 5 18.35 -14.79 -5.48
CA LEU A 5 18.40 -13.53 -4.77
C LEU A 5 18.07 -12.35 -5.68
N ALA A 6 18.64 -12.33 -6.90
CA ALA A 6 18.34 -11.29 -7.89
C ALA A 6 16.85 -11.28 -8.26
N SER A 7 16.24 -12.45 -8.48
CA SER A 7 14.80 -12.56 -8.77
C SER A 7 13.94 -12.06 -7.61
N PHE A 8 14.29 -12.42 -6.38
CA PHE A 8 13.57 -11.98 -5.19
C PHE A 8 13.65 -10.46 -5.02
N VAL A 9 14.84 -9.88 -5.11
CA VAL A 9 15.06 -8.43 -5.01
C VAL A 9 14.35 -7.70 -6.15
N ALA A 10 14.38 -8.23 -7.38
CA ALA A 10 13.64 -7.69 -8.50
C ALA A 10 12.12 -7.70 -8.23
N GLY A 11 11.61 -8.74 -7.57
CA GLY A 11 10.22 -8.82 -7.12
C GLY A 11 9.86 -7.73 -6.10
N VAL A 12 10.70 -7.54 -5.08
CA VAL A 12 10.49 -6.46 -4.08
C VAL A 12 10.54 -5.08 -4.75
N PHE A 13 11.48 -4.86 -5.67
CA PHE A 13 11.56 -3.63 -6.43
C PHE A 13 10.33 -3.43 -7.33
N ALA A 14 9.89 -4.48 -8.03
CA ALA A 14 8.68 -4.45 -8.85
C ALA A 14 7.43 -4.11 -8.03
N TRP A 15 7.34 -4.61 -6.79
CA TRP A 15 6.27 -4.22 -5.87
C TRP A 15 6.22 -2.70 -5.66
N THR A 16 7.34 -2.01 -5.50
CA THR A 16 7.32 -0.54 -5.29
C THR A 16 6.66 0.21 -6.45
N PHE A 17 6.79 -0.30 -7.67
CA PHE A 17 6.13 0.26 -8.85
C PHE A 17 4.65 -0.13 -8.91
N LEU A 18 4.33 -1.39 -8.59
CA LEU A 18 2.94 -1.84 -8.49
C LEU A 18 2.17 -1.08 -7.41
N GLU A 19 2.78 -0.81 -6.26
CA GLU A 19 2.25 0.04 -5.21
C GLU A 19 1.88 1.41 -5.76
N TYR A 20 2.81 2.09 -6.44
CA TYR A 20 2.58 3.38 -7.06
C TYR A 20 1.37 3.38 -8.00
N LEU A 21 1.28 2.37 -8.87
CA LEU A 21 0.16 2.24 -9.80
C LEU A 21 -1.16 1.94 -9.08
N ILE A 22 -1.17 0.99 -8.15
CA ILE A 22 -2.37 0.49 -7.47
C ILE A 22 -2.91 1.54 -6.50
N HIS A 23 -2.09 2.06 -5.59
CA HIS A 23 -2.49 3.05 -4.59
C HIS A 23 -2.81 4.41 -5.24
N GLY A 24 -2.07 4.77 -6.30
CA GLY A 24 -2.24 6.01 -7.03
C GLY A 24 -3.18 5.90 -8.21
N TRP A 25 -2.57 5.83 -9.40
CA TRP A 25 -3.25 6.04 -10.68
C TRP A 25 -4.47 5.14 -10.87
N LEU A 26 -4.34 3.84 -10.60
CA LEU A 26 -5.42 2.87 -10.80
C LEU A 26 -6.59 3.08 -9.86
N SER A 27 -6.35 3.30 -8.56
CA SER A 27 -7.42 3.45 -7.57
C SER A 27 -8.10 4.82 -7.63
N HIS A 28 -7.42 5.86 -8.11
CA HIS A 28 -8.00 7.20 -8.27
C HIS A 28 -8.62 7.46 -9.65
N THR A 29 -8.32 6.65 -10.67
CA THR A 29 -8.79 6.89 -12.05
C THR A 29 -9.76 5.83 -12.56
N PHE A 30 -9.55 4.56 -12.20
CA PHE A 30 -10.26 3.44 -12.83
C PHE A 30 -11.06 2.61 -11.82
N ARG A 31 -12.15 1.97 -12.30
CA ARG A 31 -12.92 1.01 -11.53
C ARG A 31 -12.21 -0.35 -11.50
N THR A 32 -11.18 -0.47 -10.67
CA THR A 32 -10.43 -1.72 -10.44
C THR A 32 -10.91 -2.45 -9.18
N PHE A 33 -10.40 -3.66 -8.93
CA PHE A 33 -10.65 -4.38 -7.67
C PHE A 33 -10.05 -3.67 -6.44
N ALA A 34 -9.00 -2.86 -6.63
CA ALA A 34 -8.32 -2.14 -5.56
C ALA A 34 -9.04 -0.84 -5.18
N MET A 35 -9.73 -0.20 -6.13
CA MET A 35 -10.40 1.09 -5.92
C MET A 35 -11.34 1.08 -4.70
N PRO A 36 -12.23 0.08 -4.49
CA PRO A 36 -13.11 0.08 -3.32
C PRO A 36 -12.36 -0.04 -1.99
N LEU A 37 -11.24 -0.79 -1.96
CA LEU A 37 -10.40 -0.91 -0.76
C LEU A 37 -9.76 0.43 -0.43
N HIS A 38 -9.21 1.07 -1.45
CA HIS A 38 -8.56 2.37 -1.35
C HIS A 38 -9.54 3.50 -0.97
N ALA A 39 -10.71 3.54 -1.60
CA ALA A 39 -11.75 4.53 -1.31
C ALA A 39 -12.30 4.41 0.12
N VAL A 40 -12.47 3.18 0.62
CA VAL A 40 -12.85 2.95 2.03
C VAL A 40 -11.76 3.46 2.97
N HIS A 41 -10.49 3.24 2.63
CA HIS A 41 -9.37 3.73 3.42
C HIS A 41 -9.26 5.27 3.43
N HIS A 42 -9.47 5.94 2.29
CA HIS A 42 -9.56 7.41 2.25
C HIS A 42 -10.67 7.97 3.13
N ARG A 43 -11.82 7.27 3.20
CA ARG A 43 -12.96 7.67 4.05
C ARG A 43 -12.69 7.39 5.53
N ASP A 44 -12.05 6.27 5.83
CA ASP A 44 -11.70 5.84 7.18
C ASP A 44 -10.29 5.24 7.20
N ALA A 45 -9.31 6.04 7.61
CA ALA A 45 -7.91 5.65 7.65
C ALA A 45 -7.61 4.48 8.60
N HIS A 46 -8.55 4.08 9.48
CA HIS A 46 -8.40 2.85 10.27
C HIS A 46 -8.53 1.58 9.42
N ALA A 47 -9.10 1.69 8.22
CA ALA A 47 -9.18 0.62 7.23
C ALA A 47 -7.88 0.44 6.42
N VAL A 48 -6.75 0.43 7.11
CA VAL A 48 -5.39 0.45 6.52
C VAL A 48 -4.97 -0.86 5.87
N PHE A 49 -5.48 -2.00 6.34
CA PHE A 49 -5.07 -3.31 5.83
C PHE A 49 -5.97 -3.77 4.68
N THR A 50 -5.36 -4.20 3.59
CA THR A 50 -5.98 -4.77 2.40
C THR A 50 -6.11 -6.29 2.51
N VAL A 51 -6.57 -6.78 3.67
CA VAL A 51 -6.56 -8.22 4.00
C VAL A 51 -7.23 -9.11 2.93
N ARG A 52 -8.15 -8.55 2.13
CA ARG A 52 -8.91 -9.27 1.12
C ARG A 52 -8.05 -9.63 -0.09
N ALA A 53 -6.98 -8.88 -0.33
CA ALA A 53 -6.02 -9.18 -1.38
C ALA A 53 -5.19 -10.42 -1.05
N TRP A 54 -4.95 -10.73 0.24
CA TRP A 54 -4.11 -11.86 0.62
C TRP A 54 -4.68 -13.23 0.24
N ILE A 55 -6.01 -13.43 0.25
CA ILE A 55 -6.62 -14.71 -0.12
C ILE A 55 -6.32 -15.08 -1.59
N PRO A 56 -6.67 -14.26 -2.61
CA PRO A 56 -6.34 -14.56 -3.99
C PRO A 56 -4.83 -14.59 -4.24
N LEU A 57 -4.05 -13.72 -3.58
CA LEU A 57 -2.58 -13.72 -3.73
C LEU A 57 -1.95 -15.02 -3.20
N ALA A 58 -2.40 -15.51 -2.04
CA ALA A 58 -1.94 -16.78 -1.48
C ALA A 58 -2.33 -17.96 -2.39
N LEU A 59 -3.56 -17.98 -2.92
CA LEU A 59 -3.99 -19.01 -3.86
C LEU A 59 -3.12 -19.02 -5.12
N VAL A 60 -2.89 -17.86 -5.74
CA VAL A 60 -2.02 -17.73 -6.93
C VAL A 60 -0.61 -18.21 -6.59
N TRP A 61 -0.04 -17.76 -5.47
CA TRP A 61 1.30 -18.19 -5.05
C TRP A 61 1.39 -19.70 -4.85
N THR A 62 0.40 -20.31 -4.18
CA THR A 62 0.38 -21.76 -3.94
C THR A 62 0.29 -22.54 -5.25
N ILE A 63 -0.56 -22.13 -6.19
CA ILE A 63 -0.64 -22.75 -7.51
C ILE A 63 0.72 -22.63 -8.22
N LEU A 64 1.31 -21.44 -8.24
CA LEU A 64 2.59 -21.23 -8.89
C LEU A 64 3.70 -22.10 -8.25
N ALA A 65 3.77 -22.16 -6.92
CA ALA A 65 4.75 -22.95 -6.19
C ALA A 65 4.58 -24.47 -6.39
N LEU A 66 3.35 -24.97 -6.47
CA LEU A 66 3.08 -26.39 -6.67
C LEU A 66 3.41 -26.84 -8.10
N TRP A 67 3.03 -26.04 -9.09
CA TRP A 67 3.15 -26.41 -10.51
C TRP A 67 4.53 -26.08 -11.09
N PHE A 68 5.11 -24.94 -10.70
CA PHE A 68 6.38 -24.46 -11.26
C PHE A 68 7.55 -24.56 -10.28
N ARG A 69 7.35 -25.08 -9.05
CA ARG A 69 8.39 -25.22 -8.02
C ARG A 69 9.09 -23.88 -7.74
N TRP A 70 10.31 -23.90 -7.21
CA TRP A 70 11.11 -22.70 -6.93
C TRP A 70 11.84 -22.16 -8.16
N THR A 71 11.11 -21.95 -9.26
CA THR A 71 11.68 -21.27 -10.44
C THR A 71 11.91 -19.78 -10.15
N PRO A 72 12.79 -19.10 -10.92
CA PRO A 72 13.01 -17.66 -10.79
C PRO A 72 11.72 -16.82 -10.79
N GLY A 73 10.73 -17.20 -11.60
CA GLY A 73 9.42 -16.53 -11.64
C GLY A 73 8.63 -16.65 -10.33
N VAL A 74 8.65 -17.82 -9.69
CA VAL A 74 8.01 -18.03 -8.37
C VAL A 74 8.74 -17.26 -7.28
N ILE A 75 10.08 -17.20 -7.35
CA ILE A 75 10.90 -16.44 -6.41
C ILE A 75 10.68 -14.93 -6.58
N LEU A 76 10.57 -14.44 -7.82
CA LEU A 76 10.20 -13.06 -8.12
C LEU A 76 8.82 -12.73 -7.56
N PHE A 77 7.82 -13.59 -7.79
CA PHE A 77 6.49 -13.37 -7.23
C PHE A 77 6.49 -13.39 -5.69
N SER A 78 7.32 -14.23 -5.08
CA SER A 78 7.55 -14.22 -3.63
C SER A 78 8.13 -12.89 -3.14
N GLY A 79 9.04 -12.30 -3.92
CA GLY A 79 9.55 -10.95 -3.68
C GLY A 79 8.47 -9.88 -3.77
N VAL A 80 7.56 -9.98 -4.74
CA VAL A 80 6.39 -9.08 -4.86
C VAL A 80 5.51 -9.17 -3.62
N LEU A 81 5.21 -10.38 -3.12
CA LEU A 81 4.43 -10.58 -1.90
C LEU A 81 5.14 -10.04 -0.64
N ALA A 82 6.46 -10.21 -0.57
CA ALA A 82 7.25 -9.65 0.53
C ALA A 82 7.23 -8.11 0.50
N GLY A 83 7.32 -7.51 -0.68
CA GLY A 83 7.12 -6.07 -0.87
C GLY A 83 5.74 -5.62 -0.42
N PHE A 84 4.68 -6.35 -0.80
CA PHE A 84 3.31 -6.06 -0.39
C PHE A 84 3.11 -6.13 1.13
N ALA A 85 3.65 -7.15 1.81
CA ALA A 85 3.65 -7.21 3.26
C ALA A 85 4.40 -6.02 3.90
N GLY A 86 5.55 -5.65 3.33
CA GLY A 86 6.31 -4.47 3.73
C GLY A 86 5.50 -3.19 3.59
N TYR A 87 4.79 -3.02 2.49
CA TYR A 87 3.86 -1.92 2.26
C TYR A 87 2.79 -1.85 3.34
N GLU A 88 2.10 -2.95 3.64
CA GLU A 88 1.05 -2.93 4.68
C GLU A 88 1.62 -2.56 6.06
N ALA A 89 2.82 -3.02 6.39
CA ALA A 89 3.50 -2.68 7.63
C ALA A 89 3.87 -1.18 7.69
N VAL A 90 4.45 -0.63 6.63
CA VAL A 90 4.80 0.80 6.53
C VAL A 90 3.55 1.67 6.58
N HIS A 91 2.51 1.30 5.82
CA HIS A 91 1.23 2.00 5.77
C HIS A 91 0.56 2.06 7.15
N TYR A 92 0.52 0.93 7.86
CA TYR A 92 0.06 0.88 9.24
C TYR A 92 0.87 1.82 10.15
N ARG A 93 2.21 1.78 10.08
CA ARG A 93 3.05 2.64 10.91
C ARG A 93 2.83 4.12 10.63
N ILE A 94 2.75 4.49 9.35
CA ILE A 94 2.50 5.86 8.91
C ILE A 94 1.21 6.42 9.52
N HIS A 95 0.16 5.62 9.67
CA HIS A 95 -1.06 6.08 10.34
C HIS A 95 -1.00 6.01 11.87
N PHE A 96 -0.54 4.89 12.44
CA PHE A 96 -0.76 4.54 13.85
C PHE A 96 0.44 4.77 14.79
N ARG A 97 1.64 5.02 14.25
CA ARG A 97 2.85 5.17 15.06
C ARG A 97 3.46 6.55 14.89
N ARG A 98 4.12 7.04 15.95
CA ARG A 98 5.00 8.20 15.85
C ARG A 98 6.21 7.80 14.99
N PRO A 99 6.62 8.63 14.01
CA PRO A 99 7.76 8.32 13.18
C PRO A 99 9.03 8.23 14.03
N SER A 100 9.87 7.23 13.81
CA SER A 100 11.12 7.03 14.57
C SER A 100 12.33 7.76 13.98
N GLY A 101 12.17 8.47 12.86
CA GLY A 101 13.25 9.20 12.20
C GLY A 101 12.77 10.04 11.03
N SER A 102 13.70 10.74 10.37
CA SER A 102 13.41 11.68 9.28
C SER A 102 12.76 11.02 8.07
N VAL A 103 13.18 9.80 7.70
CA VAL A 103 12.63 9.06 6.56
C VAL A 103 11.17 8.67 6.81
N GLU A 104 10.87 8.06 7.96
CA GLU A 104 9.49 7.70 8.30
C GLU A 104 8.60 8.95 8.43
N ASN A 105 9.15 10.03 8.97
CA ASN A 105 8.45 11.30 9.08
C ASN A 105 8.15 11.90 7.70
N TYR A 106 9.09 11.83 6.76
CA TYR A 106 8.89 12.26 5.39
C TYR A 106 7.80 11.44 4.70
N LEU A 107 7.90 10.11 4.72
CA LEU A 107 6.89 9.23 4.11
C LEU A 107 5.51 9.43 4.73
N ARG A 108 5.44 9.54 6.07
CA ARG A 108 4.20 9.85 6.78
C ARG A 108 3.59 11.17 6.31
N SER A 109 4.40 12.22 6.26
CA SER A 109 3.93 13.55 5.88
C SER A 109 3.37 13.55 4.45
N ARG A 110 4.07 12.95 3.50
CA ARG A 110 3.60 12.79 2.11
C ARG A 110 2.26 12.07 2.02
N HIS A 111 2.15 10.97 2.74
CA HIS A 111 0.96 10.14 2.71
C HIS A 111 -0.24 10.85 3.36
N LEU A 112 -0.02 11.63 4.43
CA LEU A 112 -1.08 12.47 4.97
C LEU A 112 -1.48 13.61 4.02
N VAL A 113 -0.53 14.17 3.25
CA VAL A 113 -0.86 15.12 2.16
C VAL A 113 -1.74 14.45 1.10
N HIS A 114 -1.48 13.20 0.74
CA HIS A 114 -2.33 12.42 -0.16
C HIS A 114 -3.77 12.29 0.38
N HIS A 115 -3.93 12.01 1.66
CA HIS A 115 -5.24 11.86 2.29
C HIS A 115 -6.00 13.19 2.45
N GLU A 116 -5.32 14.25 2.88
CA GLU A 116 -5.97 15.49 3.33
C GLU A 116 -6.05 16.59 2.26
N TYR A 117 -5.10 16.62 1.31
CA TYR A 117 -4.95 17.76 0.38
C TYR A 117 -5.00 17.37 -1.10
N TYR A 118 -4.26 16.33 -1.49
CA TYR A 118 -4.10 15.97 -2.90
C TYR A 118 -4.25 14.46 -3.10
N ALA A 119 -5.50 13.99 -3.18
CA ALA A 119 -5.80 12.59 -3.46
C ALA A 119 -5.14 12.06 -4.76
N ASN A 120 -4.87 12.93 -5.74
CA ASN A 120 -4.21 12.57 -7.00
C ASN A 120 -2.69 12.82 -7.01
N ARG A 121 -2.03 12.93 -5.85
CA ARG A 121 -0.58 13.15 -5.71
C ARG A 121 0.00 12.28 -4.59
N CYS A 122 1.33 12.17 -4.51
CA CYS A 122 2.05 11.45 -3.45
C CYS A 122 1.58 9.99 -3.30
N PHE A 123 1.61 9.25 -4.40
CA PHE A 123 1.09 7.89 -4.49
C PHE A 123 1.98 6.86 -3.81
N GLY A 124 3.28 7.10 -3.71
CA GLY A 124 4.20 6.20 -3.03
C GLY A 124 4.07 6.29 -1.51
N VAL A 125 3.83 5.14 -0.88
CA VAL A 125 3.71 4.98 0.58
C VAL A 125 5.04 4.49 1.18
N THR A 126 5.70 3.53 0.53
CA THR A 126 7.00 2.98 0.97
C THR A 126 8.18 3.82 0.50
N SER A 127 8.03 4.55 -0.61
CA SER A 127 9.06 5.43 -1.15
C SER A 127 8.46 6.52 -2.04
N ALA A 128 9.18 7.64 -2.19
CA ALA A 128 8.82 8.71 -3.13
C ALA A 128 9.34 8.46 -4.56
N LEU A 129 10.04 7.35 -4.81
CA LEU A 129 10.83 7.11 -6.03
C LEU A 129 10.01 7.35 -7.31
N TRP A 130 8.84 6.72 -7.39
CA TRP A 130 7.99 6.79 -8.57
C TRP A 130 7.23 8.11 -8.66
N ASP A 131 6.91 8.74 -7.53
CA ASP A 131 6.33 10.09 -7.56
C ASP A 131 7.29 11.13 -8.15
N LEU A 132 8.58 11.01 -7.84
CA LEU A 132 9.62 11.87 -8.41
C LEU A 132 9.83 11.54 -9.89
N ALA A 133 9.87 10.26 -10.25
CA ALA A 133 10.07 9.82 -11.63
C ALA A 133 8.93 10.27 -12.57
N PHE A 134 7.68 10.29 -12.09
CA PHE A 134 6.50 10.64 -12.89
C PHE A 134 5.90 12.02 -12.57
N GLY A 135 6.52 12.80 -11.68
CA GLY A 135 6.05 14.14 -11.33
C GLY A 135 4.69 14.18 -10.62
N THR A 136 4.38 13.17 -9.80
CA THR A 136 3.15 13.13 -8.98
C THR A 136 3.34 13.64 -7.56
N GLU A 137 4.48 14.26 -7.27
CA GLU A 137 4.72 15.04 -6.05
C GLU A 137 4.51 16.55 -6.32
N PRO A 138 3.80 17.29 -5.45
CA PRO A 138 3.74 18.75 -5.55
C PRO A 138 5.14 19.37 -5.50
N MET A 139 5.40 20.39 -6.32
CA MET A 139 6.75 20.95 -6.44
C MET A 139 7.09 21.96 -5.33
N GLY A 140 8.36 21.94 -4.90
CA GLY A 140 9.02 23.05 -4.19
C GLY A 140 8.46 23.37 -2.80
N THR A 141 8.33 24.67 -2.51
CA THR A 141 7.97 25.21 -1.19
C THR A 141 6.60 24.77 -0.70
N ALA A 142 5.65 24.52 -1.62
CA ALA A 142 4.31 24.06 -1.29
C ALA A 142 4.33 22.68 -0.62
N MET A 143 5.13 21.74 -1.14
CA MET A 143 5.26 20.40 -0.55
C MET A 143 5.98 20.44 0.80
N THR A 144 7.01 21.27 0.93
CA THR A 144 7.71 21.46 2.21
C THR A 144 6.78 22.00 3.29
N ALA A 145 5.99 23.03 2.97
CA ALA A 145 5.04 23.62 3.91
C ALA A 145 3.94 22.62 4.32
N LEU A 146 3.39 21.87 3.36
CA LEU A 146 2.39 20.84 3.65
C LEU A 146 2.98 19.70 4.48
N CYS A 147 4.19 19.25 4.16
CA CYS A 147 4.86 18.23 4.97
C CYS A 147 5.06 18.72 6.41
N GLU A 148 5.52 19.96 6.60
CA GLU A 148 5.69 20.53 7.94
C GLU A 148 4.36 20.59 8.71
N LEU A 149 3.28 20.98 8.04
CA LEU A 149 1.94 20.96 8.62
C LEU A 149 1.54 19.54 9.06
N MET A 150 1.79 18.53 8.22
CA MET A 150 1.45 17.12 8.51
C MET A 150 2.26 16.52 9.64
N ARG A 151 3.47 17.01 9.94
CA ARG A 151 4.28 16.54 11.08
C ARG A 151 3.60 16.75 12.42
N SER A 152 2.74 17.78 12.52
CA SER A 152 1.97 18.06 13.73
C SER A 152 0.80 17.10 13.96
N ARG A 153 0.40 16.31 12.94
CA ARG A 153 -0.72 15.37 13.03
C ARG A 153 -0.37 14.19 13.94
N ALA A 154 -1.14 14.04 15.02
CA ALA A 154 -1.03 12.89 15.90
C ALA A 154 -1.34 11.57 15.15
N PRO A 155 -0.68 10.45 15.51
CA PRO A 155 -1.06 9.14 15.00
C PRO A 155 -2.49 8.76 15.38
N LEU A 156 -3.12 7.93 14.54
CA LEU A 156 -4.42 7.34 14.84
C LEU A 156 -4.34 6.49 16.11
N THR A 157 -5.46 6.44 16.82
CA THR A 157 -5.66 5.60 18.01
C THR A 157 -6.79 4.61 17.76
N GLY A 158 -6.98 3.63 18.66
CA GLY A 158 -8.02 2.63 18.49
C GLY A 158 -7.60 1.43 17.63
N ARG A 159 -8.58 0.75 17.00
CA ARG A 159 -8.37 -0.53 16.31
C ARG A 159 -8.40 -0.37 14.79
N THR A 160 -7.54 -1.12 14.11
CA THR A 160 -7.56 -1.23 12.63
C THR A 160 -8.69 -2.13 12.15
N ASN A 161 -8.97 -2.16 10.85
CA ASN A 161 -9.93 -3.08 10.26
C ASN A 161 -9.63 -4.59 10.43
N LEU A 162 -8.50 -4.99 11.04
CA LEU A 162 -8.22 -6.39 11.38
C LEU A 162 -9.24 -7.00 12.35
N TYR A 163 -9.82 -6.22 13.28
CA TYR A 163 -10.81 -6.80 14.21
C TYR A 163 -12.06 -7.32 13.49
N LYS A 164 -12.35 -6.80 12.28
CA LYS A 164 -13.49 -7.22 11.46
C LYS A 164 -13.28 -8.58 10.82
N LEU A 165 -12.08 -9.17 10.88
CA LEU A 165 -11.79 -10.50 10.31
C LEU A 165 -12.71 -11.60 10.85
N LYS A 166 -13.16 -11.49 12.11
CA LYS A 166 -14.14 -12.45 12.69
C LYS A 166 -15.45 -12.51 11.92
N ASN A 167 -15.84 -11.43 11.23
CA ASN A 167 -17.11 -11.35 10.50
C ASN A 167 -16.97 -11.71 9.00
N TRP A 168 -15.78 -12.11 8.54
CA TRP A 168 -15.50 -12.34 7.11
C TRP A 168 -16.07 -13.62 6.53
N LEU A 169 -16.26 -14.64 7.39
CA LEU A 169 -16.89 -15.89 6.99
C LEU A 169 -18.39 -15.73 6.69
N HIS A 170 -18.97 -14.53 6.93
CA HIS A 170 -20.38 -14.28 6.63
C HIS A 170 -20.58 -13.74 5.20
N PRO A 171 -21.36 -14.45 4.34
CA PRO A 171 -21.59 -14.11 2.93
C PRO A 171 -22.16 -12.69 2.69
N LYS A 172 -22.93 -12.15 3.64
CA LYS A 172 -23.55 -10.82 3.50
C LYS A 172 -22.57 -9.64 3.57
N SER A 173 -21.35 -9.86 4.08
CA SER A 173 -20.29 -8.83 4.15
C SER A 173 -19.63 -8.51 2.80
N TRP A 174 -19.88 -9.35 1.78
CA TRP A 174 -19.32 -9.24 0.43
C TRP A 174 -20.12 -8.31 -0.48
N LEU A 175 -21.43 -8.19 -0.23
CA LEU A 175 -22.36 -7.42 -1.08
C LEU A 175 -22.35 -5.90 -0.82
N GLY A 176 -21.81 -5.45 0.32
CA GLY A 176 -21.77 -4.04 0.69
C GLY A 176 -20.61 -3.24 0.08
N ILE A 177 -19.65 -3.91 -0.57
CA ILE A 177 -18.39 -3.30 -1.02
C ILE A 177 -18.53 -2.67 -2.41
N PHE A 178 -19.45 -3.17 -3.24
CA PHE A 178 -19.72 -2.66 -4.58
C PHE A 178 -20.84 -1.61 -4.61
N ARG A 179 -21.33 -1.20 -3.44
CA ARG A 179 -22.26 -0.07 -3.28
C ARG A 179 -21.47 1.19 -2.93
N CYS A 180 -20.66 1.66 -3.88
CA CYS A 180 -20.14 3.02 -3.92
C CYS A 180 -20.55 3.61 -5.27
#